data_AF-A0A6L7GWR9-F1
#
_entry.id   AF-A0A6L7GWR9-F1
#
_cell.length_a   1.000
_cell.length_b   1.000
_cell.length_c   1.000
_cell.angle_alpha   90.00
_cell.angle_beta   90.00
_cell.angle_gamma   90.00
#
_symmetry.space_group_name_H-M   'P 1'
#
loop_
_entity.id
_entity.type
_entity.pdbx_description
1 polymer ?
#
loop_
_entity_poly.entity_id
_entity_poly.type
_entity_poly.pdbx_seq_one_letter_code
_entity_poly.pdbx_strand_id
1 'polypeptide(L)'
;MTGTDEGSFDLDIITEHGVVTRLPTSFPIVDPELDGHLDPDLFQRGFDDANDRLCGFPPPWARHHASSTMASEPDPDDDEPSYTRGYRAALYGYLRHSAD
;
A
#
# COMPACT_ATOMS: atom_id res chain seq x y z
N MET A 1 -12.99 24.85 28.04
CA MET A 1 -13.10 25.26 26.63
C MET A 1 -12.33 24.24 25.82
N THR A 2 -13.06 23.44 25.04
CA THR A 2 -12.56 22.42 24.12
C THR A 2 -11.88 23.10 22.94
N GLY A 3 -10.56 22.93 22.81
CA GLY A 3 -9.83 23.28 21.59
C GLY A 3 -9.92 22.10 20.64
N THR A 4 -10.81 22.20 19.65
CA THR A 4 -10.84 21.32 18.49
C THR A 4 -9.63 21.67 17.64
N ASP A 5 -8.61 20.82 17.64
CA ASP A 5 -7.44 20.98 16.77
C ASP A 5 -7.79 20.38 15.39
N GLU A 6 -8.21 21.24 14.49
CA GLU A 6 -8.62 20.98 13.10
C GLU A 6 -7.39 20.68 12.22
N GLY A 7 -6.76 19.51 12.40
CA GLY A 7 -5.44 19.25 11.82
C GLY A 7 -5.22 17.96 11.02
N SER A 8 -6.22 17.13 10.69
CA SER A 8 -5.92 15.87 9.96
C SER A 8 -6.95 15.39 8.93
N PHE A 9 -7.83 16.26 8.42
CA PHE A 9 -8.87 15.86 7.46
C PHE A 9 -8.47 15.95 5.98
N ASP A 10 -7.24 16.35 5.67
CA ASP A 10 -6.79 16.64 4.29
C ASP A 10 -6.21 15.41 3.54
N LEU A 11 -6.33 14.21 4.12
CA LEU A 11 -5.76 12.96 3.58
C LEU A 11 -6.81 11.92 3.19
N ASP A 12 -8.09 12.25 3.31
CA ASP A 12 -9.19 11.34 3.02
C ASP A 12 -9.51 11.34 1.51
N ILE A 13 -9.47 10.16 0.88
CA ILE A 13 -9.98 9.98 -0.49
C ILE A 13 -11.46 9.66 -0.40
N ILE A 14 -12.30 10.48 -1.04
CA ILE A 14 -13.74 10.26 -1.13
C ILE A 14 -14.05 9.45 -2.39
N THR A 15 -14.73 8.31 -2.23
CA THR A 15 -15.19 7.45 -3.32
C THR A 15 -16.70 7.20 -3.22
N GLU A 16 -17.32 6.64 -4.28
CA GLU A 16 -18.74 6.25 -4.28
C GLU A 16 -19.07 5.13 -3.26
N HIS A 17 -18.06 4.47 -2.71
CA HIS A 17 -18.19 3.39 -1.73
C HIS A 17 -17.87 3.82 -0.29
N GLY A 18 -17.49 5.09 -0.08
CA GLY A 18 -17.19 5.65 1.24
C GLY A 18 -15.91 6.47 1.30
N VAL A 19 -15.56 6.90 2.51
CA VAL A 19 -14.34 7.65 2.82
C VAL A 19 -13.22 6.67 3.10
N VAL A 20 -12.16 6.72 2.29
CA VAL A 20 -10.94 5.96 2.49
C VAL A 20 -9.90 6.90 3.09
N THR A 21 -9.67 6.80 4.39
CA THR A 21 -8.53 7.46 5.02
C THR A 21 -7.25 6.81 4.52
N ARG A 22 -6.39 7.59 3.85
CA ARG A 22 -5.03 7.15 3.52
C ARG A 22 -4.33 6.86 4.82
N LEU A 23 -4.21 5.58 5.19
CA LEU A 23 -3.37 5.19 6.31
C LEU A 23 -1.94 5.57 5.93
N PRO A 24 -1.28 6.47 6.67
CA PRO A 24 0.16 6.61 6.57
C PRO A 24 0.70 5.25 6.97
N THR A 25 1.36 4.55 6.05
CA THR A 25 2.13 3.37 6.41
C THR A 25 3.16 3.83 7.44
N SER A 26 2.90 3.56 8.72
CA SER A 26 3.75 3.78 9.92
C SER A 26 3.33 4.98 10.80
N PHE A 27 2.62 4.68 11.89
CA PHE A 27 2.71 5.47 13.12
C PHE A 27 3.18 4.59 14.30
N PRO A 28 4.13 5.04 15.14
CA PRO A 28 4.81 6.34 15.04
C PRO A 28 5.60 6.42 13.73
N ILE A 29 5.67 7.62 13.14
CA ILE A 29 6.48 7.89 11.94
C ILE A 29 7.90 7.53 12.33
N VAL A 30 8.31 6.31 11.98
CA VAL A 30 9.68 5.85 12.20
C VAL A 30 10.44 6.42 11.01
N ASP A 31 11.03 7.58 11.24
CA ASP A 31 12.01 8.25 10.39
C ASP A 31 11.46 9.12 9.23
N PRO A 32 11.36 10.45 9.45
CA PRO A 32 11.06 11.44 8.40
C PRO A 32 12.01 11.42 7.20
N GLU A 33 13.24 10.89 7.33
CA GLU A 33 14.17 10.72 6.21
C GLU A 33 13.77 9.53 5.31
N LEU A 34 13.11 8.51 5.89
CA LEU A 34 12.67 7.32 5.17
C LEU A 34 11.37 7.55 4.37
N ASP A 35 10.50 8.43 4.85
CA ASP A 35 9.21 8.74 4.22
C ASP A 35 9.25 10.03 3.37
N GLY A 36 10.30 10.85 3.49
CA GLY A 36 10.48 12.08 2.69
C GLY A 36 10.69 11.84 1.18
N HIS A 37 10.93 10.59 0.78
CA HIS A 37 11.16 10.17 -0.60
C HIS A 37 10.03 9.29 -1.16
N LEU A 38 8.92 9.14 -0.43
CA LEU A 38 7.79 8.36 -0.91
C LEU A 38 6.95 9.17 -1.88
N ASP A 39 6.92 8.71 -3.12
CA ASP A 39 6.09 9.24 -4.19
C ASP A 39 4.72 8.54 -4.15
N PRO A 40 3.63 9.27 -3.83
CA PRO A 40 2.29 8.69 -3.74
C PRO A 40 1.77 8.16 -5.07
N ASP A 41 2.17 8.77 -6.20
CA ASP A 41 1.72 8.36 -7.52
C ASP A 41 2.42 7.06 -7.94
N LEU A 42 3.72 6.93 -7.64
CA LEU A 42 4.43 5.65 -7.84
C LEU A 42 3.90 4.55 -6.93
N PHE A 43 3.57 4.86 -5.67
CA PHE A 43 2.93 3.91 -4.77
C PHE A 43 1.58 3.43 -5.33
N GLN A 44 0.72 4.36 -5.75
CA GLN A 44 -0.59 4.02 -6.30
C GLN A 44 -0.44 3.17 -7.56
N ARG A 45 0.50 3.53 -8.44
CA ARG A 45 0.81 2.74 -9.64
C ARG A 45 1.24 1.31 -9.29
N GLY A 46 2.14 1.13 -8.32
CA GLY A 46 2.55 -0.20 -7.88
C GLY A 46 1.40 -1.02 -7.31
N PHE A 47 0.51 -0.39 -6.56
CA PHE A 47 -0.68 -1.01 -6.01
C PHE A 47 -1.65 -1.49 -7.11
N ASP A 48 -1.90 -0.64 -8.11
CA ASP A 48 -2.81 -0.95 -9.22
C ASP A 48 -2.22 -2.07 -10.10
N ASP A 49 -0.93 -1.97 -10.47
CA ASP A 49 -0.23 -2.99 -11.27
C ASP A 49 -0.23 -4.36 -10.57
N ALA A 50 -0.13 -4.40 -9.24
CA ALA A 50 -0.24 -5.63 -8.47
C ALA A 50 -1.64 -6.24 -8.54
N ASN A 51 -2.69 -5.44 -8.40
CA ASN A 51 -4.08 -5.90 -8.49
C ASN A 51 -4.40 -6.42 -9.89
N ASP A 52 -4.02 -5.68 -10.94
CA ASP A 52 -4.20 -6.12 -12.33
C ASP A 52 -3.53 -7.46 -12.57
N ARG A 53 -2.31 -7.64 -12.05
CA ARG A 53 -1.59 -8.92 -12.17
C ARG A 53 -2.28 -10.05 -11.41
N LEU A 54 -2.78 -9.79 -10.20
CA LEU A 54 -3.52 -10.77 -9.41
C LEU A 54 -4.83 -11.19 -10.11
N CYS A 55 -5.56 -10.23 -10.69
CA CYS A 55 -6.78 -10.49 -11.48
C CYS A 55 -6.50 -11.32 -12.74
N GLY A 56 -5.31 -11.20 -13.32
CA GLY A 56 -4.88 -11.99 -14.48
C GLY A 56 -4.56 -13.45 -14.17
N PHE A 57 -4.43 -13.84 -12.89
CA PHE A 57 -4.07 -15.20 -12.51
C PHE A 57 -5.27 -16.05 -12.06
N PRO A 58 -5.24 -17.37 -12.30
CA PRO A 58 -6.08 -18.31 -11.55
C PRO A 58 -5.85 -18.15 -10.04
N PRO A 59 -6.87 -18.33 -9.18
CA PRO A 59 -6.75 -18.05 -7.74
C PRO A 59 -5.57 -18.74 -7.02
N PRO A 60 -5.22 -20.01 -7.30
CA PRO A 60 -4.06 -20.64 -6.69
C PRO A 60 -2.74 -19.97 -7.08
N TRP A 61 -2.63 -19.45 -8.31
CA TRP A 61 -1.44 -18.79 -8.82
C TRP A 61 -1.31 -17.36 -8.30
N ALA A 62 -2.44 -16.66 -8.14
CA ALA A 62 -2.48 -15.37 -7.48
C ALA A 62 -1.99 -15.48 -6.02
N ARG A 63 -2.49 -16.47 -5.26
CA ARG A 63 -2.01 -16.75 -3.89
C ARG A 63 -0.53 -17.13 -3.87
N HIS A 64 -0.09 -17.99 -4.78
CA HIS A 64 1.32 -18.36 -4.89
C HIS A 64 2.19 -17.12 -5.13
N HIS A 65 1.87 -16.31 -6.16
CA HIS A 65 2.59 -15.09 -6.50
C HIS A 65 2.68 -14.10 -5.33
N ALA A 66 1.56 -13.85 -4.66
CA ALA A 66 1.54 -12.99 -3.48
C ALA A 66 2.42 -13.56 -2.35
N SER A 67 2.31 -14.85 -2.06
CA SER A 67 3.08 -15.50 -0.99
C SER A 67 4.59 -15.54 -1.28
N SER A 68 5.01 -15.85 -2.51
CA SER A 68 6.42 -15.95 -2.86
C SER A 68 7.08 -14.57 -2.88
N THR A 69 6.38 -13.56 -3.38
CA THR A 69 6.89 -12.18 -3.38
C THR A 69 7.04 -11.64 -1.97
N MET A 70 6.07 -11.92 -1.08
CA MET A 70 6.13 -11.48 0.32
C MET A 70 7.17 -12.22 1.16
N ALA A 71 7.55 -13.44 0.76
CA ALA A 71 8.62 -14.20 1.41
C ALA A 71 10.03 -13.64 1.13
N SER A 72 10.20 -12.86 0.06
CA SER A 72 11.44 -12.15 -0.24
C SER A 72 11.44 -10.75 0.35
N GLU A 73 12.55 -10.33 0.92
CA GLU A 73 12.77 -8.94 1.34
C GLU A 73 12.89 -8.03 0.10
N PRO A 74 12.38 -6.78 0.15
CA PRO A 74 12.64 -5.79 -0.89
C PRO A 74 14.14 -5.54 -1.05
N ASP A 75 14.56 -5.20 -2.26
CA ASP A 75 15.93 -4.79 -2.53
C ASP A 75 16.25 -3.49 -1.77
N PRO A 76 17.30 -3.43 -0.93
CA PRO A 76 17.70 -2.19 -0.26
C PRO A 76 18.15 -1.10 -1.23
N ASP A 77 18.59 -1.47 -2.43
CA ASP A 77 19.05 -0.56 -3.48
C ASP A 77 17.98 -0.35 -4.57
N ASP A 78 16.70 -0.56 -4.24
CA ASP A 78 15.58 -0.33 -5.16
C ASP A 78 15.52 1.13 -5.62
N ASP A 79 15.58 1.34 -6.94
CA ASP A 79 15.46 2.65 -7.57
C ASP A 79 14.04 3.25 -7.43
N GLU A 80 13.01 2.42 -7.20
CA GLU A 80 11.61 2.82 -7.07
C GLU A 80 10.93 2.26 -5.80
N PRO A 81 11.42 2.61 -4.59
CA PRO A 81 10.96 2.01 -3.34
C PRO A 81 9.47 2.28 -3.06
N SER A 82 8.94 3.40 -3.56
CA SER A 82 7.52 3.76 -3.47
C SER A 82 6.63 2.79 -4.24
N TYR A 83 7.03 2.46 -5.48
CA TYR A 83 6.31 1.50 -6.33
C TYR A 83 6.33 0.11 -5.68
N THR A 84 7.49 -0.36 -5.23
CA THR A 84 7.63 -1.67 -4.57
C THR A 84 6.81 -1.76 -3.30
N ARG A 85 6.74 -0.69 -2.49
CA ARG A 85 5.86 -0.63 -1.31
C ARG A 85 4.39 -0.76 -1.70
N GLY A 86 3.93 -0.01 -2.71
CA GLY A 86 2.55 -0.09 -3.21
C GLY A 86 2.19 -1.48 -3.73
N TYR A 87 3.07 -2.05 -4.54
CA TYR A 87 2.94 -3.40 -5.09
C TYR A 87 2.79 -4.44 -3.98
N ARG A 88 3.67 -4.42 -2.98
CA ARG A 88 3.63 -5.35 -1.85
C ARG A 88 2.42 -5.13 -0.94
N ALA A 89 1.94 -3.90 -0.78
CA ALA A 89 0.73 -3.60 -0.02
C ALA A 89 -0.51 -4.29 -0.62
N ALA A 90 -0.67 -4.27 -1.94
CA ALA A 90 -1.74 -4.98 -2.63
C ALA A 90 -1.65 -6.50 -2.43
N LEU A 91 -0.45 -7.09 -2.57
CA LEU A 91 -0.24 -8.53 -2.34
C LEU A 91 -0.56 -8.95 -0.91
N TYR A 92 -0.15 -8.14 0.07
CA TYR A 92 -0.47 -8.37 1.48
C TYR A 92 -1.98 -8.33 1.73
N GLY A 93 -2.66 -7.31 1.19
CA GLY A 93 -4.11 -7.20 1.23
C GLY A 93 -4.79 -8.43 0.62
N TYR A 94 -4.31 -8.88 -0.53
CA TYR A 94 -4.80 -10.10 -1.17
C TYR A 94 -4.64 -11.32 -0.26
N LEU A 95 -3.47 -11.56 0.34
CA LEU A 95 -3.28 -12.72 1.25
C LEU A 95 -4.17 -12.66 2.50
N ARG A 96 -4.47 -11.46 3.00
CA ARG A 96 -5.30 -11.29 4.20
C ARG A 96 -6.81 -11.37 3.94
N HIS A 97 -7.25 -10.93 2.76
CA HIS A 97 -8.66 -10.74 2.45
C HIS A 97 -9.18 -11.64 1.32
N SER A 98 -8.32 -12.36 0.60
CA SER A 98 -8.74 -13.39 -0.37
C SER A 98 -9.10 -14.74 0.28
N ALA A 99 -9.23 -14.79 1.61
CA ALA A 99 -9.69 -15.97 2.31
C ALA A 99 -11.21 -16.12 2.10
N ASP A 100 -11.55 -17.15 1.32
CA ASP A 100 -12.85 -17.64 0.83
C ASP A 100 -13.62 -16.76 -0.17
#